data_AF-A0A7S4FJ72-F1
#
_entry.id   AF-A0A7S4FJ72-F1
#
_cell.length_a   1.000
_cell.length_b   1.000
_cell.length_c   1.000
_cell.angle_alpha   90.00
_cell.angle_beta   90.00
_cell.angle_gamma   90.00
#
_symmetry.space_group_name_H-M   'P 1'
#
loop_
_entity.id
_entity.type
_entity.pdbx_description
1 polymer ?
#
loop_
_entity_poly.entity_id
_entity_poly.type
_entity_poly.pdbx_seq_one_letter_code
_entity_poly.pdbx_strand_id
1 'polypeptide(L)'
;MFEATTGASDHCESVSIDSVSDANPAKNQSIRYAGAVLLVSIEYDNTKTFNHSNVQFTMTVTRLPRSQYKLEYQSQRDSTELLPTSIIEDTVHGVLLMVVQTGKLGAFDATQMLVQITAGLTLMYISSATVLFVSTVLMRRRDYYFKCMFVESDSLGLQEEEPNDEGERKAQGNVEGDPSPVESQAQVVHSDEERLHKAPVGPADA
;
A
#
# COMPACT_ATOMS: atom_id res chain seq x y z
N MET A 1 -22.07 12.54 16.35
CA MET A 1 -23.07 12.70 15.27
C MET A 1 -22.65 11.73 14.18
N PHE A 2 -23.40 10.65 13.95
CA PHE A 2 -23.03 9.62 12.98
C PHE A 2 -23.62 10.01 11.63
N GLU A 3 -22.76 10.33 10.67
CA GLU A 3 -23.16 10.63 9.30
C GLU A 3 -23.18 9.30 8.53
N ALA A 4 -24.39 8.80 8.25
CA ALA A 4 -24.57 7.59 7.46
C ALA A 4 -24.38 7.94 5.98
N THR A 5 -23.16 7.80 5.48
CA THR A 5 -22.88 7.96 4.05
C THR A 5 -23.38 6.71 3.33
N THR A 6 -24.57 6.77 2.74
CA THR A 6 -25.02 5.74 1.80
C THR A 6 -24.16 5.84 0.55
N GLY A 7 -23.06 5.07 0.52
CA GLY A 7 -22.28 4.86 -0.69
C GLY A 7 -23.19 4.23 -1.74
N ALA A 8 -23.58 5.03 -2.73
CA ALA A 8 -24.35 4.58 -3.88
C ALA A 8 -23.49 3.60 -4.69
N SER A 9 -23.59 2.32 -4.38
CA SER A 9 -23.22 1.29 -5.33
C SER A 9 -24.36 1.20 -6.35
N ASP A 10 -24.07 1.54 -7.61
CA ASP A 10 -25.00 1.66 -8.74
C ASP A 10 -25.72 0.34 -9.15
N HIS A 11 -25.77 -0.66 -8.26
CA HIS A 11 -26.39 -1.96 -8.49
C HIS A 11 -27.34 -2.39 -7.36
N CYS A 12 -28.00 -1.45 -6.68
CA CYS A 12 -29.17 -1.79 -5.88
C CYS A 12 -30.38 -1.91 -6.80
N GLU A 13 -30.49 -3.04 -7.52
CA GLU A 13 -31.72 -3.40 -8.20
C GLU A 13 -32.79 -3.59 -7.14
N SER A 14 -33.79 -2.71 -7.13
CA SER A 14 -34.88 -2.76 -6.16
C SER A 14 -35.70 -4.03 -6.39
N VAL A 15 -35.38 -5.12 -5.67
CA VAL A 15 -36.11 -6.38 -5.77
C VAL A 15 -37.44 -6.22 -5.03
N SER A 16 -38.55 -6.26 -5.77
CA SER A 16 -39.89 -6.32 -5.17
C SER A 16 -40.10 -7.65 -4.46
N ILE A 17 -40.61 -7.61 -3.22
CA ILE A 17 -40.97 -8.79 -2.41
C ILE A 17 -42.10 -9.62 -3.06
N ASP A 18 -42.85 -9.01 -3.97
CA ASP A 18 -43.94 -9.68 -4.69
C ASP A 18 -43.46 -10.34 -5.99
N SER A 19 -42.17 -10.22 -6.33
CA SER A 19 -41.59 -10.94 -7.46
C SER A 19 -41.44 -12.44 -7.16
N VAL A 20 -41.30 -13.23 -8.23
CA VAL A 20 -41.19 -14.69 -8.14
C VAL A 20 -39.92 -15.09 -7.39
N SER A 21 -40.04 -16.02 -6.45
CA SER A 21 -38.91 -16.54 -5.68
C SER A 21 -38.01 -17.43 -6.54
N ASP A 22 -36.70 -17.24 -6.39
CA ASP A 22 -35.65 -18.05 -7.02
C ASP A 22 -35.32 -19.31 -6.23
N ALA A 23 -35.75 -19.41 -4.97
CA ALA A 23 -35.47 -20.54 -4.09
C ALA A 23 -36.24 -21.81 -4.49
N ASN A 24 -37.42 -21.67 -5.08
CA ASN A 24 -38.21 -22.78 -5.59
C ASN A 24 -38.98 -22.41 -6.86
N PRO A 25 -38.34 -22.46 -8.04
CA PRO A 25 -38.97 -22.06 -9.29
C PRO A 25 -40.18 -22.93 -9.66
N ALA A 26 -40.26 -24.17 -9.14
CA ALA A 26 -41.36 -25.07 -9.44
C ALA A 26 -42.70 -24.62 -8.82
N LYS A 27 -42.68 -23.83 -7.74
CA LYS A 27 -43.90 -23.42 -7.03
C LYS A 27 -44.47 -22.08 -7.50
N ASN A 28 -43.77 -21.31 -8.34
CA ASN A 28 -44.18 -19.96 -8.79
C ASN A 28 -44.69 -19.06 -7.63
N GLN A 29 -44.06 -19.17 -6.45
CA GLN A 29 -44.45 -18.41 -5.27
C GLN A 29 -43.69 -17.09 -5.19
N SER A 30 -44.34 -16.04 -4.70
CA SER A 30 -43.65 -14.78 -4.41
C SER A 30 -42.62 -14.96 -3.30
N ILE A 31 -41.60 -14.09 -3.27
CA ILE A 31 -40.58 -14.05 -2.20
C ILE A 31 -41.23 -13.95 -0.81
N ARG A 32 -42.34 -13.20 -0.68
CA ARG A 32 -43.12 -13.09 0.56
C ARG A 32 -43.54 -14.44 1.15
N TYR A 33 -44.05 -15.34 0.30
CA TYR A 33 -44.60 -16.64 0.70
C TYR A 33 -43.51 -17.72 0.82
N ALA A 34 -42.46 -17.64 0.01
CA ALA A 34 -41.35 -18.59 0.09
C ALA A 34 -40.47 -18.35 1.32
N GLY A 35 -40.38 -17.09 1.76
CA GLY A 35 -39.39 -16.62 2.71
C GLY A 35 -38.10 -16.20 2.00
N ALA A 36 -37.31 -15.35 2.66
CA ALA A 36 -36.07 -14.82 2.10
C ALA A 36 -35.01 -14.69 3.19
N VAL A 37 -33.74 -14.80 2.80
CA VAL A 37 -32.63 -14.46 3.69
C VAL A 37 -31.95 -13.20 3.16
N LEU A 38 -31.91 -12.16 4.00
CA LEU A 38 -31.21 -10.91 3.71
C LEU A 38 -29.93 -10.87 4.55
N LEU A 39 -28.80 -10.67 3.90
CA LEU A 39 -27.52 -10.42 4.51
C LEU A 39 -27.31 -8.91 4.63
N VAL A 40 -27.30 -8.41 5.86
CA VAL A 40 -26.96 -7.02 6.18
C VAL A 40 -25.49 -7.00 6.56
N SER A 41 -24.64 -6.54 5.66
CA SER A 41 -23.21 -6.36 5.89
C SER A 41 -22.95 -4.95 6.38
N ILE A 42 -22.37 -4.81 7.57
CA ILE A 42 -21.92 -3.52 8.12
C ILE A 42 -20.40 -3.53 8.10
N GLU A 43 -19.80 -2.74 7.22
CA GLU A 43 -18.34 -2.60 7.09
C GLU A 43 -17.86 -1.31 7.75
N TYR A 44 -17.06 -1.44 8.80
CA TYR A 44 -16.39 -0.31 9.46
C TYR A 44 -15.04 -0.02 8.83
N ASP A 45 -14.78 1.23 8.47
CA ASP A 45 -13.50 1.66 7.88
C ASP A 45 -13.10 3.04 8.41
N ASN A 46 -11.99 3.10 9.14
CA ASN A 46 -11.40 4.34 9.63
C ASN A 46 -10.08 4.69 8.90
N THR A 47 -9.69 3.91 7.88
CA THR A 47 -8.40 4.06 7.20
C THR A 47 -8.40 5.18 6.16
N LYS A 48 -9.58 5.61 5.72
CA LYS A 48 -9.77 6.66 4.69
C LYS A 48 -9.62 8.08 5.23
N THR A 49 -9.74 8.28 6.54
CA THR A 49 -9.73 9.61 7.17
C THR A 49 -8.61 9.71 8.20
N PHE A 50 -7.86 10.82 8.19
CA PHE A 50 -6.86 11.12 9.23
C PHE A 50 -7.48 11.34 10.62
N ASN A 51 -8.78 11.61 10.68
CA ASN A 51 -9.48 11.82 11.94
C ASN A 51 -9.98 10.47 12.50
N HIS A 52 -9.24 9.91 13.46
CA HIS A 52 -9.62 8.66 14.15
C HIS A 52 -10.95 8.74 14.92
N SER A 53 -11.46 9.94 15.20
CA SER A 53 -12.77 10.11 15.85
C SER A 53 -13.96 10.00 14.89
N ASN A 54 -13.72 10.06 13.57
CA ASN A 54 -14.77 9.94 12.56
C ASN A 54 -14.76 8.53 11.94
N VAL A 55 -15.36 7.57 12.63
CA VAL A 55 -15.53 6.22 12.10
C VAL A 55 -16.74 6.20 11.16
N GLN A 56 -16.48 5.96 9.87
CA GLN A 56 -17.53 5.76 8.88
C GLN A 56 -17.87 4.26 8.80
N PHE A 57 -19.14 3.98 8.54
CA PHE A 57 -19.61 2.63 8.28
C PHE A 57 -20.39 2.59 6.97
N THR A 58 -20.23 1.52 6.22
CA THR A 58 -21.02 1.25 5.01
C THR A 58 -21.96 0.09 5.32
N MET A 59 -23.26 0.31 5.15
CA MET A 59 -24.26 -0.73 5.28
C MET A 59 -24.72 -1.19 3.90
N THR A 60 -24.54 -2.48 3.62
CA THR A 60 -24.96 -3.11 2.37
C THR A 60 -25.97 -4.19 2.70
N VAL A 61 -27.12 -4.17 2.03
CA VAL A 61 -28.15 -5.21 2.16
C VAL A 61 -28.16 -6.02 0.88
N THR A 62 -27.86 -7.31 1.01
CA THR A 62 -27.82 -8.24 -0.12
C THR A 62 -28.74 -9.41 0.15
N ARG A 63 -29.66 -9.71 -0.77
CA ARG A 63 -30.43 -10.95 -0.69
C ARG A 63 -29.54 -12.13 -1.05
N LEU A 64 -29.56 -13.18 -0.23
CA LEU A 64 -28.83 -14.41 -0.54
C LEU A 64 -29.62 -15.20 -1.60
N PRO A 65 -29.06 -15.44 -2.80
CA PRO A 65 -29.79 -16.12 -3.88
C PRO A 65 -30.06 -17.57 -3.51
N ARG A 66 -31.18 -18.12 -4.01
CA ARG A 66 -31.62 -19.51 -3.79
C ARG A 66 -31.74 -19.91 -2.32
N SER A 67 -31.95 -18.94 -1.44
CA SER A 67 -32.16 -19.17 -0.02
C SER A 67 -33.64 -19.01 0.33
N GLN A 68 -34.15 -19.87 1.20
CA GLN A 68 -35.48 -19.76 1.77
C GLN A 68 -35.36 -19.89 3.29
N TYR A 69 -36.11 -19.08 4.01
CA TYR A 69 -36.25 -19.22 5.45
C TYR A 69 -37.62 -19.79 5.79
N LYS A 70 -37.60 -20.98 6.38
CA LYS A 70 -38.77 -21.73 6.84
C LYS A 70 -38.50 -22.19 8.27
N LEU A 71 -39.40 -21.84 9.18
CA LEU A 71 -39.40 -22.34 10.54
C LEU A 71 -40.56 -23.33 10.68
N GLU A 72 -40.25 -24.56 11.03
CA GLU A 72 -41.24 -25.58 11.37
C GLU A 72 -41.20 -25.77 12.88
N TYR A 73 -42.33 -25.59 13.55
CA TYR A 73 -42.44 -25.91 14.97
C TYR A 73 -43.68 -26.77 15.22
N GLN A 74 -43.52 -27.72 16.13
CA GLN A 74 -44.62 -28.55 16.61
C GLN A 74 -45.19 -27.89 17.85
N SER A 75 -46.44 -27.43 17.77
CA SER A 75 -47.16 -26.97 18.94
C SER A 75 -48.00 -28.13 19.48
N GLN A 76 -47.75 -28.53 20.73
CA GLN A 76 -48.68 -29.40 21.44
C GLN A 76 -49.81 -28.51 21.97
N ARG A 77 -50.98 -28.64 21.37
CA ARG A 77 -52.19 -28.00 21.90
C ARG A 77 -52.72 -28.90 22.99
N ASP A 78 -52.61 -28.48 24.25
CA ASP A 78 -53.28 -29.17 25.36
C ASP A 78 -54.79 -29.06 25.15
N SER A 79 -55.36 -30.11 24.56
CA SER A 79 -56.80 -30.30 24.52
C SER A 79 -57.26 -30.55 25.95
N THR A 80 -57.99 -29.58 26.52
CA THR A 80 -58.52 -29.67 27.88
C THR A 80 -59.63 -30.73 28.01
N GLU A 81 -60.05 -31.33 26.90
CA GLU A 81 -61.04 -32.40 26.85
C GLU A 81 -60.38 -33.66 26.30
N LEU A 82 -60.28 -34.72 27.14
CA LEU A 82 -60.11 -36.19 26.97
C LEU A 82 -59.76 -36.83 25.59
N LEU A 83 -59.32 -36.08 24.61
CA LEU A 83 -58.96 -36.48 23.27
C LEU A 83 -57.44 -36.64 23.17
N PRO A 84 -56.95 -37.57 22.32
CA PRO A 84 -55.53 -37.78 22.13
C PRO A 84 -54.86 -36.48 21.69
N THR A 85 -53.70 -36.17 22.28
CA THR A 85 -52.86 -35.01 21.98
C THR A 85 -52.64 -34.91 20.47
N SER A 86 -53.28 -33.94 19.82
CA SER A 86 -53.05 -33.65 18.41
C SER A 86 -51.75 -32.86 18.27
N ILE A 87 -50.76 -33.41 17.56
CA ILE A 87 -49.57 -32.68 17.16
C ILE A 87 -49.93 -31.83 15.95
N ILE A 88 -49.85 -30.50 16.08
CA ILE A 88 -50.04 -29.57 14.97
C ILE A 88 -48.65 -29.12 14.51
N GLU A 89 -48.35 -29.36 13.23
CA GLU A 89 -47.14 -28.86 12.58
C GLU A 89 -47.45 -27.51 11.93
N ASP A 90 -46.97 -26.45 12.57
CA ASP A 90 -47.07 -25.10 12.03
C ASP A 90 -45.79 -24.78 11.24
N THR A 91 -45.99 -24.34 10.00
CA THR A 91 -44.93 -23.85 9.13
C THR A 91 -45.03 -22.34 9.00
N VAL A 92 -43.98 -21.63 9.38
CA VAL A 92 -43.87 -20.17 9.22
C VAL A 92 -42.79 -19.84 8.20
N HIS A 93 -43.19 -19.07 7.19
CA HIS A 93 -42.28 -18.47 6.20
C HIS A 93 -42.05 -17.01 6.58
N GLY A 94 -40.80 -16.55 6.47
CA GLY A 94 -40.45 -15.19 6.88
C GLY A 94 -39.18 -14.67 6.24
N VAL A 95 -38.82 -13.45 6.61
CA VAL A 95 -37.54 -12.84 6.22
C VAL A 95 -36.55 -13.02 7.37
N LEU A 96 -35.48 -13.77 7.11
CA LEU A 96 -34.35 -13.88 8.05
C LEU A 96 -33.34 -12.77 7.74
N LEU A 97 -33.10 -11.90 8.71
CA LEU A 97 -32.03 -10.90 8.65
C LEU A 97 -30.77 -11.48 9.29
N MET A 98 -29.75 -11.74 8.48
CA MET A 98 -28.42 -12.09 8.96
C MET A 98 -27.56 -10.83 8.98
N VAL A 99 -27.18 -10.38 10.16
CA VAL A 99 -26.31 -9.21 10.31
C VAL A 99 -24.88 -9.68 10.45
N VAL A 100 -24.01 -9.28 9.53
CA VAL A 100 -22.59 -9.56 9.55
C VAL A 100 -21.84 -8.24 9.70
N GLN A 101 -21.07 -8.13 10.78
CA GLN A 101 -20.25 -6.96 11.05
C GLN A 101 -18.81 -7.30 10.70
N THR A 102 -18.24 -6.55 9.77
CA THR A 102 -16.84 -6.64 9.36
C THR A 102 -16.21 -5.26 9.43
N GLY A 103 -14.89 -5.19 9.40
CA GLY A 103 -14.24 -3.90 9.33
C GLY A 103 -12.73 -3.98 9.38
N LYS A 104 -12.11 -2.88 9.00
CA LYS A 104 -10.67 -2.67 9.10
C LYS A 104 -10.45 -1.41 9.93
N LEU A 105 -9.86 -1.62 11.10
CA LEU A 105 -9.46 -0.53 11.98
C LEU A 105 -7.95 -0.34 11.84
N GLY A 106 -7.56 0.75 11.19
CA GLY A 106 -6.20 1.25 11.19
C GLY A 106 -5.94 2.05 12.46
N ALA A 107 -4.77 1.82 13.05
CA ALA A 107 -4.18 2.66 14.07
C ALA A 107 -2.80 3.10 13.59
N PHE A 108 -2.34 4.25 14.08
CA PHE A 108 -0.99 4.70 13.80
C PHE A 108 0.02 3.78 14.49
N ASP A 109 0.89 3.15 13.71
CA ASP A 109 2.02 2.35 14.19
C ASP A 109 3.33 2.98 13.69
N ALA A 110 4.08 3.58 14.61
CA ALA A 110 5.36 4.22 14.31
C ALA A 110 6.40 3.23 13.78
N THR A 111 6.34 1.96 14.19
CA THR A 111 7.26 0.91 13.73
C THR A 111 7.02 0.62 12.26
N GLN A 112 5.75 0.43 11.89
CA GLN A 112 5.37 0.23 10.50
C GLN A 112 5.75 1.43 9.63
N MET A 113 5.56 2.66 10.13
CA MET A 113 5.98 3.88 9.42
C MET A 113 7.50 3.89 9.17
N LEU A 114 8.31 3.58 10.18
CA LEU A 114 9.77 3.54 10.04
C LEU A 114 10.23 2.48 9.03
N VAL A 115 9.58 1.32 9.04
CA VAL A 115 9.85 0.26 8.05
C VAL A 115 9.54 0.74 6.63
N GLN A 116 8.42 1.45 6.42
CA GLN A 116 8.07 2.00 5.11
C GLN A 116 9.06 3.07 4.63
N ILE A 117 9.52 3.95 5.53
CA ILE A 117 10.56 4.95 5.20
C ILE A 117 11.87 4.26 4.81
N THR A 118 12.30 3.27 5.59
CA THR A 118 13.54 2.53 5.32
C THR A 118 13.46 1.76 4.00
N ALA A 119 12.30 1.16 3.70
CA ALA A 119 12.06 0.50 2.41
C ALA A 119 12.14 1.50 1.24
N GLY A 120 11.57 2.70 1.40
CA GLY A 120 11.65 3.78 0.41
C GLY A 120 13.09 4.23 0.14
N LEU A 121 13.89 4.40 1.19
CA LEU A 121 15.32 4.75 1.06
C LEU A 121 16.12 3.64 0.35
N THR A 122 15.82 2.38 0.67
CA THR A 122 16.46 1.23 0.02
C THR A 122 16.13 1.18 -1.47
N LEU A 123 14.85 1.38 -1.83
CA LEU A 123 14.41 1.45 -3.23
C LEU A 123 15.05 2.62 -3.99
N MET A 124 15.25 3.76 -3.34
CA MET A 124 15.96 4.90 -3.92
C MET A 124 17.41 4.54 -4.27
N TYR A 125 18.13 3.84 -3.38
CA TYR A 125 19.49 3.38 -3.65
C TYR A 125 19.53 2.38 -4.81
N ILE A 126 18.60 1.41 -4.84
CA ILE A 126 18.50 0.44 -5.93
C ILE A 126 18.22 1.13 -7.27
N SER A 127 17.37 2.15 -7.29
CA SER A 127 17.12 2.95 -8.49
C SER A 127 18.39 3.63 -9.00
N SER A 128 19.15 4.28 -8.12
CA SER A 128 20.43 4.89 -8.48
C SER A 128 21.42 3.86 -9.01
N ALA A 129 21.56 2.72 -8.33
CA ALA A 129 22.41 1.62 -8.79
C ALA A 129 21.99 1.09 -10.17
N THR A 130 20.67 1.02 -10.41
CA THR A 130 20.14 0.62 -11.72
C THR A 130 20.48 1.64 -12.81
N VAL A 131 20.34 2.94 -12.53
CA VAL A 131 20.75 4.00 -13.47
C VAL A 131 22.24 3.91 -13.77
N LEU A 132 23.07 3.69 -12.76
CA LEU A 132 24.51 3.46 -12.93
C LEU A 132 24.78 2.24 -13.80
N PHE A 133 24.12 1.12 -13.55
CA PHE A 133 24.24 -0.10 -14.36
C PHE A 133 23.85 0.14 -15.82
N VAL A 134 22.72 0.81 -16.06
CA VAL A 134 22.26 1.15 -17.42
C VAL A 134 23.28 2.04 -18.12
N SER A 135 23.78 3.07 -17.43
CA SER A 135 24.73 4.03 -18.01
C SER A 135 26.08 3.41 -18.37
N THR A 136 26.53 2.41 -17.62
CA THR A 136 27.82 1.75 -17.80
C THR A 136 27.78 0.61 -18.81
N VAL A 137 26.69 -0.18 -18.81
CA VAL A 137 26.59 -1.40 -19.63
C VAL A 137 25.86 -1.17 -20.95
N LEU A 138 24.77 -0.39 -20.95
CA LEU A 138 23.85 -0.33 -22.09
C LEU A 138 24.11 0.85 -23.04
N MET A 139 24.77 1.92 -22.60
CA MET A 139 24.98 3.09 -23.44
C MET A 139 26.08 2.86 -24.49
N ARG A 140 25.79 3.26 -25.75
CA ARG A 140 26.73 3.12 -26.88
C ARG A 140 28.06 3.88 -26.69
N ARG A 141 28.06 4.94 -25.87
CA ARG A 141 29.25 5.77 -25.55
C ARG A 141 29.64 5.66 -24.08
N ARG A 142 29.72 4.43 -23.56
CA ARG A 142 30.04 4.16 -22.15
C ARG A 142 31.35 4.80 -21.68
N ASP A 143 32.38 4.85 -22.52
CA ASP A 143 33.71 5.32 -22.12
C ASP A 143 33.72 6.81 -21.75
N TYR A 144 32.92 7.62 -22.48
CA TYR A 144 32.75 9.04 -22.17
C TYR A 144 32.05 9.24 -20.82
N TYR A 145 30.99 8.47 -20.57
CA TYR A 145 30.25 8.56 -19.31
C TYR A 145 31.09 8.08 -18.12
N PHE A 146 31.89 7.03 -18.31
CA PHE A 146 32.83 6.53 -17.31
C PHE A 146 33.83 7.62 -16.90
N LYS A 147 34.44 8.31 -17.87
CA LYS A 147 35.39 9.40 -17.61
C LYS A 147 34.76 10.60 -16.88
N CYS A 148 33.47 10.87 -17.08
CA CYS A 148 32.77 11.95 -16.38
C CYS A 148 32.33 11.56 -14.97
N MET A 149 32.07 10.28 -14.71
CA MET A 149 31.61 9.81 -13.40
C MET A 149 32.78 9.59 -12.44
N PHE A 150 33.88 9.00 -12.91
CA PHE A 150 35.03 8.66 -12.09
C PHE A 150 36.12 9.73 -12.26
N VAL A 151 36.43 10.41 -11.16
CA VAL A 151 37.64 11.25 -11.08
C VAL A 151 38.75 10.35 -10.57
N GLU A 152 39.76 10.12 -11.41
CA GLU A 152 40.99 9.45 -11.00
C GLU A 152 41.71 10.36 -10.00
N SER A 153 41.66 10.00 -8.72
CA SER A 153 42.49 10.61 -7.70
C SER A 153 43.75 9.76 -7.55
N ASP A 154 44.89 10.26 -8.04
CA ASP A 154 46.24 9.70 -7.92
C ASP A 154 46.77 9.59 -6.46
N SER A 155 45.89 9.61 -5.47
CA SER A 155 46.24 9.89 -4.07
C SER A 155 46.60 8.67 -3.22
N LEU A 156 46.59 7.46 -3.78
CA LEU A 156 47.25 6.32 -3.13
C LEU A 156 48.60 6.16 -3.78
N GLY A 157 49.60 6.85 -3.24
CA GLY A 157 51.02 6.72 -3.55
C GLY A 157 51.57 5.34 -3.17
N LEU A 158 50.89 4.26 -3.57
CA LEU A 158 51.54 3.02 -3.92
C LEU A 158 52.36 3.36 -5.17
N GLN A 159 53.57 3.87 -4.94
CA GLN A 159 54.65 3.65 -5.89
C GLN A 159 54.61 2.16 -6.17
N GLU A 160 54.10 1.78 -7.33
CA GLU A 160 54.57 0.57 -7.98
C GLU A 160 56.08 0.79 -8.06
N GLU A 161 56.82 0.25 -7.08
CA GLU A 161 58.24 0.02 -7.24
C GLU A 161 58.31 -0.91 -8.45
N GLU A 162 58.47 -0.30 -9.63
CA GLU A 162 58.91 -0.98 -10.84
C GLU A 162 60.06 -1.91 -10.39
N PRO A 163 59.94 -3.24 -10.55
CA PRO A 163 61.01 -4.15 -10.20
C PRO A 163 62.24 -3.69 -10.97
N ASN A 164 63.21 -3.19 -10.22
CA ASN A 164 64.39 -2.55 -10.72
C ASN A 164 65.23 -3.56 -11.52
N ASP A 165 64.95 -3.70 -12.81
CA ASP A 165 65.73 -4.48 -13.80
C ASP A 165 67.03 -3.72 -14.18
N GLU A 166 67.69 -3.09 -13.20
CA GLU A 166 68.97 -2.38 -13.33
C GLU A 166 70.19 -3.33 -13.45
N GLY A 167 69.97 -4.60 -13.78
CA GLY A 167 71.04 -5.59 -13.97
C GLY A 167 71.82 -5.43 -15.27
N GLU A 168 71.24 -4.91 -16.36
CA GLU A 168 71.89 -5.02 -17.67
C GLU A 168 71.60 -3.81 -18.59
N ARG A 169 72.34 -2.71 -18.43
CA ARG A 169 72.78 -1.81 -19.53
C ARG A 169 73.71 -0.70 -19.04
N LYS A 170 74.89 -1.09 -18.56
CA LYS A 170 76.08 -0.22 -18.67
C LYS A 170 76.61 -0.30 -20.11
N ALA A 171 76.11 0.55 -20.99
CA ALA A 171 76.86 0.98 -22.18
C ALA A 171 76.18 2.17 -22.84
N GLN A 172 76.87 3.32 -22.79
CA GLN A 172 76.75 4.47 -23.70
C GLN A 172 75.49 5.33 -23.48
N GLY A 173 75.54 6.64 -23.30
CA GLY A 173 76.63 7.59 -23.38
C GLY A 173 76.04 8.99 -23.29
N ASN A 174 76.50 9.74 -22.28
CA ASN A 174 76.76 11.18 -22.25
C ASN A 174 76.25 12.04 -23.44
N VAL A 175 75.29 12.96 -23.21
CA VAL A 175 75.30 14.34 -23.75
C VAL A 175 74.59 15.29 -22.78
N GLU A 176 75.35 16.26 -22.28
CA GLU A 176 74.97 17.48 -21.55
C GLU A 176 73.97 18.38 -22.28
N GLY A 177 73.09 19.05 -21.53
CA GLY A 177 72.26 20.14 -22.02
C GLY A 177 71.43 20.80 -20.91
N ASP A 178 71.97 21.90 -20.37
CA ASP A 178 71.53 22.72 -19.24
C ASP A 178 70.12 23.40 -19.38
N PRO A 179 69.58 23.99 -18.28
CA PRO A 179 68.18 24.33 -18.08
C PRO A 179 67.84 25.81 -18.35
N SER A 180 66.55 26.13 -18.48
CA SER A 180 66.01 27.40 -17.95
C SER A 180 64.46 27.38 -17.80
N PRO A 181 63.90 28.27 -16.96
CA PRO A 181 62.57 28.15 -16.35
C PRO A 181 61.55 29.17 -16.90
N VAL A 182 60.24 28.90 -16.80
CA VAL A 182 59.19 29.95 -16.83
C VAL A 182 58.00 29.58 -15.93
N GLU A 183 57.75 30.46 -14.97
CA GLU A 183 56.58 30.59 -14.09
C GLU A 183 55.27 30.85 -14.85
N SER A 184 54.13 30.46 -14.26
CA SER A 184 52.93 31.31 -14.04
C SER A 184 51.78 30.42 -13.54
N GLN A 185 51.45 30.49 -12.26
CA GLN A 185 50.35 31.29 -11.69
C GLN A 185 48.96 31.00 -12.30
N ALA A 186 48.10 30.34 -11.50
CA ALA A 186 46.66 30.55 -11.58
C ALA A 186 46.04 30.46 -10.17
N GLN A 187 45.62 31.63 -9.69
CA GLN A 187 44.71 31.83 -8.56
C GLN A 187 43.31 31.26 -8.89
N VAL A 188 42.65 30.64 -7.91
CA VAL A 188 41.19 30.75 -7.68
C VAL A 188 41.00 30.64 -6.16
N VAL A 189 40.95 31.76 -5.44
CA VAL A 189 39.76 32.55 -5.10
C VAL A 189 38.79 31.82 -4.17
N HIS A 190 38.82 32.33 -2.95
CA HIS A 190 37.88 32.27 -1.85
C HIS A 190 36.46 32.71 -2.28
N SER A 191 35.43 31.98 -1.83
CA SER A 191 34.06 32.48 -1.63
C SER A 191 33.41 31.54 -0.59
N ASP A 192 33.43 31.88 0.69
CA ASP A 192 32.49 32.76 1.41
C ASP A 192 31.02 32.35 1.35
N GLU A 193 30.48 32.23 2.58
CA GLU A 193 29.15 32.63 3.06
C GLU A 193 27.89 32.12 2.36
N GLU A 194 27.08 31.38 3.12
CA GLU A 194 25.72 31.81 3.52
C GLU A 194 25.24 30.88 4.67
N ARG A 195 25.43 31.26 5.95
CA ARG A 195 24.50 32.06 6.77
C ARG A 195 23.03 31.65 6.60
N LEU A 196 22.53 30.86 7.54
CA LEU A 196 21.67 31.33 8.64
C LEU A 196 20.36 32.00 8.17
N HIS A 197 19.31 31.19 7.96
CA HIS A 197 17.94 31.64 8.16
C HIS A 197 17.33 30.91 9.35
N LYS A 198 17.50 31.51 10.53
CA LYS A 198 16.75 31.22 11.76
C LYS A 198 15.52 32.12 11.74
N ALA A 199 14.34 31.56 11.45
CA ALA A 199 13.08 32.26 11.63
C ALA A 199 12.62 32.15 13.09
N PRO A 200 12.19 33.25 13.75
CA PRO A 200 11.65 33.21 15.09
C PRO A 200 10.20 32.71 15.11
N VAL A 201 9.94 31.85 16.10
CA VAL A 201 8.63 31.42 16.57
C VAL A 201 7.89 32.63 17.14
N GLY A 202 6.70 32.92 16.61
CA GLY A 202 5.74 33.84 17.21
C GLY A 202 4.56 33.06 17.82
N PRO A 203 4.15 33.35 19.06
CA PRO A 203 2.88 32.87 19.61
C PRO A 203 1.75 33.86 19.28
N ALA A 204 0.59 33.34 18.89
CA ALA A 204 -0.70 34.02 18.92
C ALA A 204 -1.71 32.94 19.37
N ASP A 205 -2.09 32.94 20.66
CA ASP A 205 -3.16 33.73 21.28
C ASP A 205 -4.56 33.16 21.01
N ALA A 206 -5.26 32.96 22.14
CA ALA A 206 -6.69 32.79 22.40
C ALA A 206 -7.37 31.46 22.03
#